data_AF-A0A7V5LSB3-F1
#
_entry.id   AF-A0A7V5LSB3-F1
#
_cell.length_a   1.000
_cell.length_b   1.000
_cell.length_c   1.000
_cell.angle_alpha   90.00
_cell.angle_beta   90.00
_cell.angle_gamma   90.00
#
_symmetry.space_group_name_H-M   'P 1'
#
loop_
_entity.id
_entity.type
_entity.pdbx_description
1 polymer ?
#
loop_
_entity_poly.entity_id
_entity_poly.type
_entity_poly.pdbx_seq_one_letter_code
_entity_poly.pdbx_strand_id
1 'polypeptide(L)'
;PAEKVKSHLDGAISIADIYGPLLSAMETLDKSEENNSLENICLLGLGWAIAGGIRRTLKLKNSLAVSGITEIIKVFEDIERGKLKHIDFIEAYSCPQGCVGGSLTVENLYISYNKILQLLETLEFEKIKACPDIVKIRRRYRSGYYFIEGKLKPRPLKPLYEDLSLAIQKKKEKEEIYARLPKIDCGVCGSPTCQAFAEDVVRGEAELTDCFAMIPEKFQELSQELIKLLKKTAQAFSSKIPKKQTLSKEKKRKK
;
A
#
# COMPACT_ATOMS: atom_id res chain seq x y z
N PRO A 1 12.16 13.68 4.96
CA PRO A 1 10.70 13.43 4.83
C PRO A 1 9.85 14.52 5.50
N ALA A 2 8.63 14.71 4.97
CA ALA A 2 7.73 15.87 5.06
C ALA A 2 8.40 17.24 4.91
N GLU A 3 9.35 17.64 5.77
CA GLU A 3 10.39 18.63 5.43
C GLU A 3 11.73 18.49 6.20
N LYS A 4 12.00 17.39 6.91
CA LYS A 4 13.36 17.14 7.42
C LYS A 4 14.28 16.68 6.29
N VAL A 5 15.54 17.16 6.31
CA VAL A 5 16.59 16.79 5.32
C VAL A 5 16.92 15.30 5.37
N LYS A 6 16.82 14.67 6.56
CA LYS A 6 17.08 13.25 6.77
C LYS A 6 15.91 12.57 7.48
N SER A 7 15.65 11.30 7.15
CA SER A 7 14.71 10.45 7.88
C SER A 7 15.30 10.04 9.23
N HIS A 8 14.47 9.94 10.27
CA HIS A 8 14.82 9.28 11.53
C HIS A 8 14.46 7.78 11.55
N LEU A 9 13.90 7.28 10.44
CA LEU A 9 13.49 5.89 10.26
C LEU A 9 14.39 5.25 9.20
N ASP A 10 14.98 4.11 9.55
CA ASP A 10 15.84 3.30 8.66
C ASP A 10 15.04 2.19 7.94
N GLY A 11 13.86 1.83 8.46
CA GLY A 11 13.00 0.80 7.88
C GLY A 11 11.68 0.63 8.63
N ALA A 12 10.88 -0.34 8.18
CA ALA A 12 9.64 -0.76 8.80
C ALA A 12 9.49 -2.28 8.70
N ILE A 13 8.94 -2.91 9.74
CA ILE A 13 8.65 -4.35 9.81
C ILE A 13 7.18 -4.50 10.15
N SER A 14 6.48 -5.42 9.48
CA SER A 14 5.06 -5.66 9.74
C SER A 14 4.86 -6.43 11.05
N ILE A 15 3.71 -6.24 11.71
CA ILE A 15 3.39 -7.00 12.93
C ILE A 15 3.29 -8.49 12.59
N ALA A 16 2.69 -8.82 11.44
CA ALA A 16 2.59 -10.19 10.94
C ALA A 16 3.97 -10.88 10.76
N ASP A 17 4.97 -10.17 10.23
CA ASP A 17 6.30 -10.74 10.00
C ASP A 17 7.06 -11.01 11.30
N ILE A 18 6.94 -10.12 12.28
CA ILE A 18 7.70 -10.23 13.53
C ILE A 18 6.99 -11.05 14.62
N TYR A 19 5.68 -11.26 14.49
CA TYR A 19 4.85 -11.87 15.54
C TYR A 19 5.36 -13.25 15.98
N GLY A 20 5.61 -14.17 15.04
CA GLY A 20 6.08 -15.52 15.36
C GLY A 20 7.43 -15.55 16.08
N PRO A 21 8.47 -14.91 15.51
CA PRO A 21 9.77 -14.80 16.18
C PRO A 21 9.69 -14.13 17.55
N LEU A 22 8.89 -13.06 17.68
CA LEU A 22 8.74 -12.33 18.94
C LEU A 22 8.03 -13.20 19.99
N LEU A 23 6.97 -13.91 19.63
CA LEU A 23 6.25 -14.82 20.52
C LEU A 23 7.18 -15.92 21.06
N SER A 24 7.95 -16.55 20.17
CA SER A 24 8.92 -17.58 20.56
C SER A 24 10.00 -17.04 21.51
N ALA A 25 10.51 -15.83 21.25
CA ALA A 25 11.47 -15.20 22.14
C ALA A 25 10.85 -14.88 23.52
N MET A 26 9.61 -14.39 23.55
CA MET A 26 8.91 -14.06 24.80
C MET A 26 8.63 -15.29 25.67
N GLU A 27 8.35 -16.46 25.08
CA GLU A 27 8.13 -17.72 25.83
C GLU A 27 9.38 -18.20 26.57
N THR A 28 10.57 -17.75 26.16
CA THR A 28 11.84 -18.12 26.79
C THR A 28 12.24 -17.19 27.95
N LEU A 29 11.48 -16.12 28.20
CA LEU A 29 11.79 -15.16 29.26
C LEU A 29 11.30 -15.65 30.63
N ASP A 30 12.13 -15.48 31.65
CA ASP A 30 11.75 -15.73 33.04
C ASP A 30 10.78 -14.63 33.53
N LYS A 31 9.61 -15.06 34.03
CA LYS A 31 8.54 -14.17 34.52
C LYS A 31 8.93 -13.33 35.75
N SER A 32 10.07 -13.61 36.35
CA SER A 32 10.60 -12.88 37.52
C SER A 32 11.21 -11.52 37.16
N GLU A 33 11.45 -11.22 35.87
CA GLU A 33 12.01 -9.94 35.40
C GLU A 33 10.96 -8.87 35.05
N GLU A 34 9.66 -9.11 35.29
CA GLU A 34 8.55 -8.22 34.89
C GLU A 34 8.52 -6.84 35.59
N ASN A 35 9.39 -6.60 36.57
CA ASN A 35 9.18 -5.62 37.65
C ASN A 35 9.18 -4.13 37.29
N ASN A 36 9.42 -3.70 36.05
CA ASN A 36 9.35 -2.26 35.66
C ASN A 36 8.66 -2.00 34.31
N SER A 37 7.94 -2.99 33.75
CA SER A 37 7.34 -2.88 32.41
C SER A 37 6.26 -1.78 32.32
N LEU A 38 5.50 -1.57 33.40
CA LEU A 38 4.40 -0.61 33.44
C LEU A 38 4.86 0.86 33.58
N GLU A 39 6.06 1.11 34.10
CA GLU A 39 6.55 2.48 34.39
C GLU A 39 6.75 3.32 33.11
N ASN A 40 7.01 2.64 31.99
CA ASN A 40 7.24 3.27 30.69
C ASN A 40 5.99 3.35 29.82
N ILE A 41 4.83 2.90 30.30
CA ILE A 41 3.60 2.90 29.52
C ILE A 41 2.99 4.31 29.51
N CYS A 42 2.68 4.78 28.31
CA CYS A 42 1.92 6.01 28.10
C CYS A 42 0.49 5.65 27.71
N LEU A 43 -0.45 5.79 28.66
CA LEU A 43 -1.88 5.55 28.43
C LEU A 43 -2.42 6.34 27.23
N LEU A 44 -1.96 7.59 27.06
CA LEU A 44 -2.37 8.41 25.93
C LEU A 44 -2.00 7.75 24.60
N GLY A 45 -0.83 7.13 24.51
CA GLY A 45 -0.33 6.48 23.29
C GLY A 45 -1.04 5.17 22.99
N LEU A 46 -1.47 4.41 24.01
CA LEU A 46 -2.21 3.16 23.82
C LEU A 46 -3.54 3.40 23.07
N GLY A 47 -4.21 4.51 23.38
CA GLY A 47 -5.46 4.88 22.71
C GLY A 47 -5.30 5.12 21.20
N TRP A 48 -4.10 5.40 20.70
CA TRP A 48 -3.87 5.71 19.28
C TRP A 48 -3.95 4.46 18.38
N ALA A 49 -4.01 3.27 18.98
CA ALA A 49 -4.16 2.04 18.24
C ALA A 49 -5.57 1.87 17.64
N ILE A 50 -6.58 2.52 18.24
CA ILE A 50 -8.00 2.32 17.92
C ILE A 50 -8.70 3.62 17.54
N ALA A 51 -9.69 3.52 16.65
CA ALA A 51 -10.53 4.66 16.30
C ALA A 51 -11.28 5.21 17.53
N GLY A 52 -11.17 6.52 17.78
CA GLY A 52 -11.81 7.18 18.93
C GLY A 52 -11.01 7.10 20.23
N GLY A 53 -9.88 6.38 20.24
CA GLY A 53 -9.06 6.25 21.43
C GLY A 53 -8.28 7.52 21.77
N ILE A 54 -7.89 8.33 20.77
CA ILE A 54 -7.32 9.67 21.03
C ILE A 54 -8.36 10.55 21.69
N ARG A 55 -9.58 10.59 21.14
CA ARG A 55 -10.69 11.34 21.74
C ARG A 55 -10.96 10.91 23.19
N ARG A 56 -10.99 9.60 23.48
CA ARG A 56 -11.21 9.06 24.82
C ARG A 56 -10.12 9.51 25.79
N THR A 57 -8.86 9.24 25.45
CA THR A 57 -7.71 9.45 26.34
C THR A 57 -7.44 10.94 26.59
N LEU A 58 -7.65 11.79 25.58
CA LEU A 58 -7.51 13.26 25.71
C LEU A 58 -8.79 13.97 26.16
N LYS A 59 -9.91 13.24 26.32
CA LYS A 59 -11.23 13.79 26.68
C LYS A 59 -11.66 14.97 25.80
N LEU A 60 -11.39 14.85 24.50
CA LEU A 60 -11.69 15.92 23.54
C LEU A 60 -13.20 16.13 23.41
N LYS A 61 -13.59 17.40 23.36
CA LYS A 61 -14.93 17.85 22.99
C LYS A 61 -14.92 18.27 21.53
N ASN A 62 -16.10 18.33 20.90
CA ASN A 62 -16.25 18.80 19.52
C ASN A 62 -15.29 18.09 18.54
N SER A 63 -15.09 16.78 18.72
CA SER A 63 -14.14 15.98 17.94
C SER A 63 -14.84 14.83 17.25
N LEU A 64 -14.40 14.49 16.05
CA LEU A 64 -14.89 13.36 15.27
C LEU A 64 -13.82 12.27 15.16
N ALA A 65 -14.22 11.02 15.29
CA ALA A 65 -13.38 9.86 14.99
C ALA A 65 -13.96 9.13 13.78
N VAL A 66 -13.14 8.95 12.76
CA VAL A 66 -13.51 8.36 11.47
C VAL A 66 -12.50 7.29 11.12
N SER A 67 -12.96 6.14 10.66
CA SER A 67 -12.10 5.04 10.24
C SER A 67 -12.58 4.47 8.92
N GLY A 68 -11.64 4.11 8.05
CA GLY A 68 -11.89 3.70 6.68
C GLY A 68 -11.70 4.85 5.70
N ILE A 69 -10.83 4.64 4.70
CA ILE A 69 -10.47 5.67 3.72
C ILE A 69 -11.70 6.27 3.01
N THR A 70 -12.69 5.45 2.68
CA THR A 70 -13.94 5.88 2.03
C THR A 70 -14.75 6.83 2.91
N GLU A 71 -14.82 6.57 4.22
CA GLU A 71 -15.55 7.42 5.16
C GLU A 71 -14.79 8.72 5.44
N ILE A 72 -13.45 8.65 5.49
CA ILE A 72 -12.61 9.85 5.62
C ILE A 72 -12.84 10.81 4.45
N ILE A 73 -12.86 10.29 3.21
CA ILE A 73 -13.10 11.11 2.02
C ILE A 73 -14.45 11.82 2.14
N LYS A 74 -15.52 11.10 2.48
CA LYS A 74 -16.85 11.69 2.65
C LYS A 74 -16.88 12.80 3.72
N VAL A 75 -16.25 12.54 4.87
CA VAL A 75 -16.17 13.52 5.95
C VAL A 75 -15.42 14.76 5.50
N PHE A 76 -14.31 14.61 4.78
CA PHE A 76 -13.55 15.75 4.29
C PHE A 76 -14.31 16.54 3.21
N GLU A 77 -15.02 15.88 2.30
CA GLU A 77 -15.93 16.57 1.37
C GLU A 77 -17.03 17.34 2.11
N ASP A 78 -17.58 16.79 3.19
CA ASP A 78 -18.61 17.47 3.98
C ASP A 78 -18.04 18.66 4.78
N ILE A 79 -16.75 18.65 5.14
CA ILE A 79 -16.04 19.82 5.68
C ILE A 79 -15.90 20.89 4.60
N GLU A 80 -15.44 20.52 3.41
CA GLU A 80 -15.26 21.46 2.28
C GLU A 80 -16.59 22.10 1.87
N ARG A 81 -17.70 21.34 1.91
CA ARG A 81 -19.06 21.83 1.67
C ARG A 81 -19.63 22.65 2.84
N GLY A 82 -18.91 22.77 3.95
CA GLY A 82 -19.33 23.52 5.14
C GLY A 82 -20.48 22.87 5.91
N LYS A 83 -20.73 21.56 5.76
CA LYS A 83 -21.76 20.83 6.52
C LYS A 83 -21.31 20.51 7.93
N LEU A 84 -20.04 20.19 8.11
CA LEU A 84 -19.45 19.87 9.41
C LEU A 84 -18.89 21.14 10.05
N LYS A 85 -19.76 21.84 10.78
CA LYS A 85 -19.41 23.03 11.57
C LYS A 85 -19.16 22.64 13.02
N HIS A 86 -18.35 23.43 13.74
CA HIS A 86 -18.05 23.23 15.16
C HIS A 86 -17.31 21.92 15.48
N ILE A 87 -16.35 21.53 14.64
CA ILE A 87 -15.42 20.44 14.91
C ILE A 87 -14.01 21.02 15.08
N ASP A 88 -13.41 20.80 16.25
CA ASP A 88 -12.08 21.31 16.60
C ASP A 88 -10.97 20.30 16.26
N PHE A 89 -11.32 19.01 16.18
CA PHE A 89 -10.36 17.94 15.97
C PHE A 89 -10.98 16.75 15.22
N ILE A 90 -10.23 16.17 14.29
CA ILE A 90 -10.62 14.95 13.59
C ILE A 90 -9.52 13.91 13.73
N GLU A 91 -9.90 12.76 14.27
CA GLU A 91 -9.12 11.53 14.32
C GLU A 91 -9.51 10.68 13.10
N ALA A 92 -8.59 10.48 12.16
CA ALA A 92 -8.84 9.79 10.90
C ALA A 92 -7.88 8.61 10.70
N TYR A 93 -8.40 7.38 10.61
CA TYR A 93 -7.62 6.17 10.30
C TYR A 93 -8.02 5.58 8.96
N SER A 94 -7.06 5.32 8.08
CA SER A 94 -7.34 4.64 6.81
C SER A 94 -7.88 3.22 7.01
N CYS A 95 -7.39 2.50 8.02
CA CYS A 95 -7.83 1.16 8.37
C CYS A 95 -9.14 1.19 9.20
N PRO A 96 -10.03 0.20 9.02
CA PRO A 96 -11.24 0.07 9.84
C PRO A 96 -10.89 -0.02 11.34
N GLN A 97 -11.60 0.72 12.20
CA GLN A 97 -11.42 0.73 13.66
C GLN A 97 -10.01 1.08 14.17
N GLY A 98 -9.15 1.66 13.34
CA GLY A 98 -7.79 2.09 13.72
C GLY A 98 -6.69 1.14 13.24
N CYS A 99 -5.48 1.32 13.76
CA CYS A 99 -4.31 0.51 13.41
C CYS A 99 -4.49 -0.98 13.71
N VAL A 100 -5.31 -1.32 14.72
CA VAL A 100 -5.68 -2.72 15.03
C VAL A 100 -6.41 -3.43 13.89
N GLY A 101 -7.01 -2.69 12.95
CA GLY A 101 -7.66 -3.24 11.76
C GLY A 101 -6.78 -3.20 10.50
N GLY A 102 -5.47 -2.99 10.66
CA GLY A 102 -4.52 -2.99 9.55
C GLY A 102 -4.39 -4.37 8.91
N SER A 103 -4.11 -4.42 7.60
CA SER A 103 -3.91 -5.68 6.87
C SER A 103 -2.66 -6.45 7.28
N LEU A 104 -1.79 -5.82 8.07
CA LEU A 104 -0.49 -6.35 8.51
C LEU A 104 -0.50 -6.80 9.98
N THR A 105 -1.68 -6.98 10.57
CA THR A 105 -1.88 -7.53 11.92
C THR A 105 -2.21 -9.02 11.88
N VAL A 106 -2.08 -9.72 13.00
CA VAL A 106 -2.32 -11.18 13.09
C VAL A 106 -3.65 -11.56 13.73
N GLU A 107 -4.17 -10.73 14.63
CA GLU A 107 -5.36 -11.04 15.42
C GLU A 107 -6.63 -10.50 14.77
N ASN A 108 -7.77 -11.08 15.13
CA ASN A 108 -9.07 -10.55 14.77
C ASN A 108 -9.22 -9.09 15.23
N LEU A 109 -9.74 -8.25 14.34
CA LEU A 109 -9.93 -6.82 14.57
C LEU A 109 -10.71 -6.51 15.86
N TYR A 110 -11.86 -7.13 16.05
CA TYR A 110 -12.75 -6.80 17.18
C TYR A 110 -12.21 -7.33 18.50
N ILE A 111 -11.49 -8.45 18.48
CA ILE A 111 -10.77 -8.96 19.66
C ILE A 111 -9.66 -7.96 20.04
N SER A 112 -8.83 -7.57 19.08
CA SER A 112 -7.73 -6.60 19.29
C SER A 112 -8.25 -5.27 19.82
N TYR A 113 -9.33 -4.76 19.23
CA TYR A 113 -9.99 -3.53 19.66
C TYR A 113 -10.45 -3.62 21.13
N ASN A 114 -11.14 -4.71 21.49
CA ASN A 114 -11.59 -4.92 22.86
C ASN A 114 -10.44 -5.08 23.86
N LYS A 115 -9.34 -5.74 23.47
CA LYS A 115 -8.14 -5.84 24.32
C LYS A 115 -7.53 -4.47 24.62
N ILE A 116 -7.47 -3.57 23.64
CA ILE A 116 -6.99 -2.20 23.87
C ILE A 116 -7.92 -1.45 24.84
N LEU A 117 -9.24 -1.57 24.69
CA LEU A 117 -10.19 -0.96 25.61
C LEU A 117 -10.03 -1.48 27.05
N GLN A 118 -9.95 -2.81 27.22
CA GLN A 118 -9.73 -3.44 28.52
C GLN A 118 -8.41 -2.99 29.14
N LEU A 119 -7.33 -2.94 28.35
CA LEU A 119 -6.03 -2.47 28.80
C LEU A 119 -6.09 -1.00 29.27
N LEU A 120 -6.79 -0.13 28.52
CA LEU A 120 -6.98 1.26 28.95
C LEU A 120 -7.75 1.34 30.27
N GLU A 121 -8.82 0.56 30.43
CA GLU A 121 -9.63 0.54 31.66
C GLU A 121 -8.85 0.02 32.86
N THR A 122 -8.08 -1.05 32.70
CA THR A 122 -7.22 -1.60 33.76
C THR A 122 -6.17 -0.58 34.20
N LEU A 123 -5.47 0.05 33.25
CA LEU A 123 -4.43 1.03 33.57
C LEU A 123 -5.01 2.33 34.18
N GLU A 124 -6.22 2.72 33.78
CA GLU A 124 -6.98 3.80 34.41
C GLU A 124 -7.35 3.45 35.87
N PHE A 125 -7.81 2.23 36.12
CA PHE A 125 -8.14 1.73 37.45
C PHE A 125 -6.92 1.65 38.37
N GLU A 126 -5.78 1.20 37.85
CA GLU A 126 -4.49 1.16 38.55
C GLU A 126 -3.88 2.56 38.74
N LYS A 127 -4.52 3.61 38.21
CA LYS A 127 -4.07 5.01 38.31
C LYS A 127 -2.66 5.22 37.75
N ILE A 128 -2.29 4.45 36.72
CA ILE A 128 -1.03 4.64 36.01
C ILE A 128 -0.99 6.04 35.41
N LYS A 129 0.18 6.67 35.49
CA LYS A 129 0.38 8.01 34.97
C LYS A 129 0.15 8.03 33.46
N ALA A 130 -0.82 8.83 33.01
CA ALA A 130 -1.22 8.84 31.61
C ALA A 130 -0.08 9.13 30.62
N CYS A 131 0.91 9.92 31.05
CA CYS A 131 2.13 10.19 30.30
C CYS A 131 3.31 10.39 31.26
N PRO A 132 4.18 9.38 31.45
CA PRO A 132 5.34 9.47 32.34
C PRO A 132 6.26 10.64 32.01
N ASP A 133 6.50 10.89 30.72
CA ASP A 133 7.45 11.85 30.17
C ASP A 133 6.91 13.27 29.94
N ILE A 134 5.75 13.63 30.47
CA ILE A 134 5.05 14.88 30.13
C ILE A 134 5.92 16.16 30.27
N VAL A 135 6.79 16.22 31.28
CA VAL A 135 7.67 17.37 31.52
C VAL A 135 8.73 17.49 30.42
N LYS A 136 9.36 16.36 30.05
CA LYS A 136 10.36 16.28 28.98
C LYS A 136 9.74 16.64 27.63
N ILE A 137 8.55 16.11 27.34
CA ILE A 137 7.81 16.40 26.10
C ILE A 137 7.48 17.89 26.03
N ARG A 138 6.94 18.49 27.09
CA ARG A 138 6.63 19.94 27.14
C ARG A 138 7.86 20.81 26.95
N ARG A 139 9.00 20.44 27.56
CA ARG A 139 10.28 21.15 27.37
C ARG A 139 10.72 21.10 25.91
N ARG A 140 10.70 19.91 25.28
CA ARG A 140 11.05 19.71 23.86
C ARG A 140 10.12 20.46 22.92
N TYR A 141 8.82 20.46 23.20
CA TYR A 141 7.85 21.22 22.42
C TYR A 141 8.14 22.73 22.47
N ARG A 142 8.39 23.28 23.67
CA ARG A 142 8.76 24.70 23.84
C ARG A 142 10.07 25.06 23.16
N SER A 143 11.01 24.12 23.06
CA SER A 143 12.27 24.32 22.34
C SER A 143 12.14 24.11 20.83
N GLY A 144 10.93 23.91 20.30
CA GLY A 144 10.69 23.68 18.86
C GLY A 144 11.16 22.32 18.35
N TYR A 145 11.48 21.36 19.22
CA TYR A 145 12.05 20.06 18.82
C TYR A 145 11.16 19.25 17.87
N TYR A 146 9.83 19.37 18.05
CA TYR A 146 8.83 18.68 17.23
C TYR A 146 8.35 19.52 16.05
N PHE A 147 8.88 20.72 15.87
CA PHE A 147 8.45 21.60 14.79
C PHE A 147 9.09 21.16 13.49
N ILE A 148 8.38 21.45 12.42
CA ILE A 148 8.86 21.22 11.07
C ILE A 148 10.08 22.12 10.84
N GLU A 149 11.21 21.53 10.43
CA GLU A 149 12.47 22.25 10.21
C GLU A 149 12.49 22.97 8.84
N GLY A 150 11.76 22.46 7.85
CA GLY A 150 11.69 23.04 6.50
C GLY A 150 10.33 23.67 6.16
N LYS A 151 10.20 24.18 4.94
CA LYS A 151 8.94 24.77 4.44
C LYS A 151 8.14 23.76 3.63
N LEU A 152 6.84 23.62 3.93
CA LEU A 152 5.92 22.82 3.15
C LEU A 152 5.84 23.46 1.77
N LYS A 153 6.51 22.87 0.78
CA LYS A 153 6.37 23.32 -0.60
C LYS A 153 5.02 22.84 -1.13
N PRO A 154 4.28 23.69 -1.86
CA PRO A 154 3.14 23.23 -2.63
C PRO A 154 3.57 22.07 -3.53
N ARG A 155 2.77 20.99 -3.54
CA ARG A 155 2.92 19.88 -4.47
C ARG A 155 1.75 20.00 -5.46
N PRO A 156 1.84 20.90 -6.46
CA PRO A 156 0.77 21.05 -7.43
C PRO A 156 0.58 19.74 -8.19
N LEU A 157 -0.67 19.46 -8.57
CA LEU A 157 -0.95 18.37 -9.49
C LEU A 157 -0.16 18.63 -10.78
N LYS A 158 0.75 17.71 -11.10
CA LYS A 158 1.49 17.78 -12.35
C LYS A 158 0.50 17.56 -13.50
N PRO A 159 0.48 18.41 -14.54
CA PRO A 159 -0.29 18.12 -15.73
C PRO A 159 0.19 16.79 -16.35
N LEU A 160 -0.67 16.12 -17.11
CA LEU A 160 -0.33 14.85 -17.75
C LEU A 160 0.89 15.02 -18.68
N TYR A 161 0.92 16.11 -19.44
CA TYR A 161 2.03 16.62 -20.25
C TYR A 161 1.96 18.15 -20.31
N GLU A 162 3.09 18.83 -20.57
CA GLU A 162 3.16 20.30 -20.65
C GLU A 162 2.48 20.85 -21.91
N ASP A 163 2.65 20.16 -23.04
CA ASP A 163 2.01 20.52 -24.31
C ASP A 163 0.54 20.03 -24.33
N LEU A 164 -0.38 20.94 -24.65
CA LEU A 164 -1.81 20.67 -24.62
C LEU A 164 -2.21 19.56 -25.62
N SER A 165 -1.66 19.58 -26.83
CA SER A 165 -1.98 18.60 -27.86
C SER A 165 -1.52 17.20 -27.44
N LEU A 166 -0.30 17.08 -26.92
CA LEU A 166 0.22 15.84 -26.35
C LEU A 166 -0.60 15.40 -25.13
N ALA A 167 -1.00 16.32 -24.25
CA ALA A 167 -1.82 15.99 -23.09
C ALA A 167 -3.20 15.41 -23.49
N ILE A 168 -3.83 15.95 -24.54
CA ILE A 168 -5.08 15.41 -25.08
C ILE A 168 -4.87 14.01 -25.66
N GLN A 169 -3.81 13.80 -26.44
CA GLN A 169 -3.48 12.48 -26.99
C GLN A 169 -3.22 11.46 -25.88
N LYS A 170 -2.42 11.83 -24.88
CA LYS A 170 -2.06 11.00 -23.72
C LYS A 170 -3.27 10.70 -22.84
N LYS A 171 -4.22 11.63 -22.73
CA LYS A 171 -5.50 11.38 -22.05
C LYS A 171 -6.29 10.27 -22.74
N LYS A 172 -6.35 10.29 -24.08
CA LYS A 172 -7.02 9.23 -24.86
C LYS A 172 -6.33 7.87 -24.68
N GLU A 173 -5.00 7.84 -24.76
CA GLU A 173 -4.19 6.64 -24.49
C GLU A 173 -4.47 6.08 -23.08
N LYS A 174 -4.55 6.96 -22.08
CA LYS A 174 -4.91 6.59 -20.70
C LYS A 174 -6.27 5.92 -20.62
N GLU A 175 -7.27 6.49 -21.28
CA GLU A 175 -8.63 5.95 -21.30
C GLU A 175 -8.67 4.56 -21.97
N GLU A 176 -7.91 4.37 -23.05
CA GLU A 176 -7.78 3.09 -23.75
C GLU A 176 -7.12 2.01 -22.87
N ILE A 177 -6.05 2.37 -22.14
CA ILE A 177 -5.40 1.47 -21.19
C ILE A 177 -6.35 1.14 -20.03
N TYR A 178 -6.95 2.16 -19.41
CA TYR A 178 -7.88 2.00 -18.29
C TYR A 178 -9.08 1.11 -18.65
N ALA A 179 -9.55 1.15 -19.89
CA ALA A 179 -10.63 0.30 -20.36
C ALA A 179 -10.29 -1.21 -20.32
N ARG A 180 -9.01 -1.58 -20.45
CA ARG A 180 -8.51 -2.97 -20.42
C ARG A 180 -8.24 -3.48 -19.01
N LEU A 181 -8.06 -2.58 -18.04
CA LEU A 181 -7.76 -2.93 -16.66
C LEU A 181 -8.98 -3.53 -15.95
N PRO A 182 -8.76 -4.33 -14.87
CA PRO A 182 -9.85 -4.98 -14.14
C PRO A 182 -10.76 -4.02 -13.36
N LYS A 183 -10.33 -2.78 -13.10
CA LYS A 183 -11.09 -1.74 -12.37
C LYS A 183 -11.51 -2.18 -10.95
N ILE A 184 -10.62 -2.93 -10.29
CA ILE A 184 -10.80 -3.42 -8.92
C ILE A 184 -9.94 -2.67 -7.89
N ASP A 185 -9.07 -1.75 -8.33
CA ASP A 185 -8.23 -0.90 -7.48
C ASP A 185 -7.46 -1.66 -6.38
N CYS A 186 -6.93 -2.85 -6.71
CA CYS A 186 -6.30 -3.75 -5.74
C CYS A 186 -4.95 -3.27 -5.18
N GLY A 187 -4.29 -2.30 -5.83
CA GLY A 187 -3.01 -1.74 -5.38
C GLY A 187 -1.77 -2.63 -5.53
N VAL A 188 -1.89 -3.85 -6.09
CA VAL A 188 -0.77 -4.82 -6.19
C VAL A 188 0.41 -4.28 -7.00
N CYS A 189 0.15 -3.46 -8.03
CA CYS A 189 1.19 -2.83 -8.85
C CYS A 189 1.82 -1.58 -8.21
N GLY A 190 1.40 -1.19 -7.01
CA GLY A 190 1.89 0.01 -6.31
C GLY A 190 1.10 1.29 -6.58
N SER A 191 0.23 1.32 -7.60
CA SER A 191 -0.66 2.46 -7.87
C SER A 191 -1.96 2.36 -7.05
N PRO A 192 -2.51 3.47 -6.53
CA PRO A 192 -3.67 3.44 -5.63
C PRO A 192 -4.99 3.07 -6.32
N THR A 193 -5.09 3.29 -7.63
CA THR A 193 -6.25 2.91 -8.46
C THR A 193 -5.79 2.42 -9.82
N CYS A 194 -6.63 1.64 -10.52
CA CYS A 194 -6.40 1.26 -11.91
C CYS A 194 -6.29 2.51 -12.82
N GLN A 195 -7.00 3.59 -12.50
CA GLN A 195 -6.88 4.84 -13.24
C GLN A 195 -5.53 5.52 -13.03
N ALA A 196 -5.00 5.49 -11.80
CA ALA A 196 -3.65 5.97 -11.50
C ALA A 196 -2.60 5.11 -12.21
N PHE A 197 -2.73 3.79 -12.16
CA PHE A 197 -1.85 2.87 -12.88
C PHE A 197 -1.83 3.15 -14.40
N ALA A 198 -3.01 3.36 -15.01
CA ALA A 198 -3.07 3.74 -16.42
C ALA A 198 -2.32 5.05 -16.72
N GLU A 199 -2.33 6.00 -15.79
CA GLU A 199 -1.55 7.22 -15.89
C GLU A 199 -0.05 6.96 -15.79
N ASP A 200 0.38 6.12 -14.86
CA ASP A 200 1.77 5.73 -14.66
C ASP A 200 2.33 5.05 -15.92
N VAL A 201 1.55 4.17 -16.55
CA VAL A 201 1.90 3.54 -17.84
C VAL A 201 2.05 4.56 -18.96
N VAL A 202 1.11 5.50 -19.08
CA VAL A 202 1.15 6.56 -20.10
C VAL A 202 2.35 7.50 -19.93
N ARG A 203 2.79 7.69 -18.68
CA ARG A 203 3.99 8.46 -18.31
C ARG A 203 5.29 7.67 -18.49
N GLY A 204 5.22 6.36 -18.72
CA GLY A 204 6.40 5.49 -18.76
C GLY A 204 7.03 5.24 -17.38
N GLU A 205 6.26 5.48 -16.32
CA GLU A 205 6.66 5.20 -14.93
C GLU A 205 6.37 3.74 -14.54
N ALA A 206 5.52 3.05 -15.31
CA ALA A 206 5.18 1.64 -15.14
C ALA A 206 4.98 0.95 -16.50
N GLU A 207 5.08 -0.38 -16.53
CA GLU A 207 4.71 -1.19 -17.69
C GLU A 207 3.33 -1.80 -17.52
N LEU A 208 2.58 -2.01 -18.61
CA LEU A 208 1.24 -2.61 -18.54
C LEU A 208 1.24 -4.00 -17.87
N THR A 209 2.34 -4.72 -17.98
CA THR A 209 2.59 -6.04 -17.38
C THR A 209 2.81 -6.02 -15.87
N ASP A 210 3.04 -4.85 -15.27
CA ASP A 210 3.12 -4.70 -13.81
C ASP A 210 1.76 -4.96 -13.15
N CYS A 211 0.66 -4.84 -13.91
CA CYS A 211 -0.64 -5.33 -13.47
C CYS A 211 -0.70 -6.85 -13.65
N PHE A 212 -0.84 -7.58 -12.53
CA PHE A 212 -0.93 -9.05 -12.55
C PHE A 212 -2.01 -9.59 -13.49
N ALA A 213 -3.11 -8.86 -13.67
CA ALA A 213 -4.22 -9.24 -14.53
C ALA A 213 -3.86 -9.19 -16.03
N MET A 214 -2.81 -8.46 -16.41
CA MET A 214 -2.33 -8.34 -17.79
C MET A 214 -1.29 -9.40 -18.17
N ILE A 215 -0.75 -10.13 -17.19
CA ILE A 215 0.26 -11.19 -17.41
C ILE A 215 -0.26 -12.31 -18.32
N PRO A 216 -1.49 -12.86 -18.14
CA PRO A 216 -1.98 -13.94 -19.00
C PRO A 216 -2.09 -13.55 -20.47
N GLU A 217 -2.57 -12.33 -20.76
CA GLU A 217 -2.65 -11.80 -22.12
C GLU A 217 -1.25 -11.73 -22.74
N LYS A 218 -0.27 -11.21 -21.99
CA LYS A 218 1.11 -11.14 -22.46
C LYS A 218 1.72 -12.51 -22.73
N PHE A 219 1.43 -13.49 -21.87
CA PHE A 219 1.90 -14.85 -22.05
C PHE A 219 1.31 -15.49 -23.32
N GLN A 220 0.04 -15.23 -23.63
CA GLN A 220 -0.59 -15.69 -24.86
C GLN A 220 0.05 -15.07 -26.10
N GLU A 221 0.32 -13.76 -26.11
CA GLU A 221 1.03 -13.08 -27.20
C GLU A 221 2.40 -13.71 -27.47
N LEU A 222 3.22 -13.84 -26.43
CA LEU A 222 4.56 -14.43 -26.50
C LEU A 222 4.51 -15.89 -27.01
N SER A 223 3.54 -16.67 -26.54
CA SER A 223 3.33 -18.05 -26.99
C SER A 223 3.00 -18.13 -28.48
N GLN A 224 2.12 -17.25 -28.96
CA GLN A 224 1.77 -17.18 -30.38
C GLN A 224 2.96 -16.75 -31.24
N GLU A 225 3.76 -15.79 -30.77
CA GLU A 225 4.96 -15.34 -31.47
C GLU A 225 6.01 -16.46 -31.56
N LEU A 226 6.23 -17.19 -30.47
CA LEU A 226 7.10 -18.37 -30.45
C LEU A 226 6.63 -19.43 -31.46
N ILE A 227 5.34 -19.76 -31.48
CA ILE A 227 4.77 -20.71 -32.45
C ILE A 227 5.00 -20.23 -33.89
N LYS A 228 4.84 -18.93 -34.14
CA LYS A 228 5.05 -18.34 -35.48
C LYS A 228 6.53 -18.43 -35.90
N LEU A 229 7.45 -18.19 -34.98
CA LEU A 229 8.90 -18.35 -35.22
C LEU A 229 9.27 -19.81 -35.51
N LEU A 230 8.75 -20.75 -34.72
CA LEU A 230 8.96 -22.20 -34.94
C LEU A 230 8.40 -22.68 -36.29
N LYS A 231 7.25 -22.15 -36.73
CA LYS A 231 6.70 -22.47 -38.06
C LYS A 231 7.58 -21.91 -39.19
N LYS A 232 8.10 -20.68 -39.05
CA LYS A 232 9.00 -20.07 -40.02
C LYS A 232 10.31 -20.86 -40.15
N THR A 233 10.90 -21.28 -39.05
CA THR A 233 12.12 -22.10 -39.08
C THR A 233 11.87 -23.45 -39.73
N ALA A 234 10.77 -24.15 -39.38
CA ALA A 234 10.40 -25.41 -40.01
C ALA A 234 10.23 -25.30 -41.54
N GLN A 235 9.62 -24.22 -42.03
CA GLN A 235 9.47 -23.95 -43.48
C GLN A 235 10.81 -23.66 -44.18
N ALA A 236 11.72 -22.95 -43.50
CA ALA A 236 13.08 -22.69 -44.00
C ALA A 236 13.93 -23.97 -44.13
N PHE A 237 13.69 -24.98 -43.28
CA PHE A 237 14.36 -26.29 -43.38
C PHE A 237 13.73 -27.20 -44.46
N SER A 238 12.42 -27.13 -44.68
CA SER A 238 11.72 -27.97 -45.69
C SER A 238 12.02 -27.57 -47.15
N SER A 239 12.39 -26.31 -47.39
CA SER A 239 12.68 -25.77 -48.74
C SER A 239 14.09 -26.09 -49.28
N LYS A 240 14.96 -26.77 -48.52
CA LYS A 240 16.33 -27.13 -48.93
C LYS A 240 16.54 -28.59 -49.38
N ILE A 241 15.49 -29.39 -49.52
CA ILE A 241 15.63 -30.77 -50.03
C ILE A 241 15.41 -30.78 -51.56
N PRO A 242 16.42 -31.09 -52.40
CA PRO A 242 16.22 -31.18 -53.84
C PRO A 242 15.41 -32.43 -54.20
N LYS A 243 14.37 -32.29 -55.02
CA LYS A 243 13.60 -33.41 -55.59
C LYS A 243 14.52 -34.28 -56.46
N LYS A 244 14.73 -35.54 -56.08
CA LYS A 244 15.36 -36.56 -56.94
C LYS A 244 14.50 -36.78 -58.20
N GLN A 245 15.07 -36.47 -59.36
CA GLN A 245 14.50 -36.80 -60.66
C GLN A 245 14.46 -38.31 -60.86
N THR A 246 13.31 -38.78 -61.32
CA THR A 246 13.04 -40.09 -61.90
C THR A 246 13.86 -40.29 -63.18
N LEU A 247 14.54 -41.43 -63.30
CA LEU A 247 15.07 -41.94 -64.57
C LEU A 247 14.62 -43.39 -64.74
N SER A 248 13.68 -43.58 -65.66
CA SER A 248 13.37 -44.86 -66.30
C SER A 248 14.40 -45.15 -67.39
N LYS A 249 14.83 -46.43 -67.52
CA LYS A 249 14.87 -47.19 -68.78
C LYS A 249 15.55 -48.56 -68.63
N GLU A 250 14.77 -49.57 -69.02
CA GLU A 250 15.08 -50.86 -69.65
C GLU A 250 16.55 -51.23 -69.96
N LYS A 251 16.91 -52.51 -69.70
CA LYS A 251 17.15 -53.53 -70.76
C LYS A 251 17.54 -54.92 -70.21
N LYS A 252 16.71 -55.91 -70.61
CA LYS A 252 16.99 -57.30 -71.06
C LYS A 252 18.36 -57.95 -70.76
N ARG A 253 18.33 -59.20 -70.27
CA ARG A 253 18.80 -60.44 -70.97
C ARG A 253 18.60 -61.69 -70.10
N LYS A 254 17.89 -62.72 -70.60
CA LYS A 254 18.37 -64.11 -70.87
C LYS A 254 19.16 -64.70 -69.69
N LYS A 255 18.69 -65.74 -68.99
CA LYS A 255 18.33 -67.09 -69.47
C LYS A 255 17.50 -67.77 -68.40
#